data_AF-A0A3D0ZXJ1-F1
#
_entry.id   AF-A0A3D0ZXJ1-F1
#
_cell.length_a   1.000
_cell.length_b   1.000
_cell.length_c   1.000
_cell.angle_alpha   90.00
_cell.angle_beta   90.00
_cell.angle_gamma   90.00
#
_symmetry.space_group_name_H-M   'P 1'
#
loop_
_entity.id
_entity.type
_entity.pdbx_description
1 polymer ?
#
loop_
_entity_poly.entity_id
_entity_poly.type
_entity_poly.pdbx_seq_one_letter_code
_entity_poly.pdbx_strand_id
1 'polypeptide(L)'
;MDKLRLAALCTLLVWIFNIYASDNMLEDPRLITAAIAIELTEQQKQEFKQHLSAYLKKLRSATRKIMQRNNVTNLPKQITRKRNQLTRSLDKKMEALLTKDQYSRYEEYRTLLLAKMSGALDGQSKEGTTSFSTMMGSGAQGT
;
A
#
# COMPACT_ATOMS: atom_id res chain seq x y z
N MET A 1 -7.32 -26.55 20.82
CA MET A 1 -7.08 -25.18 20.34
C MET A 1 -5.58 -24.99 20.22
N ASP A 2 -5.14 -25.06 18.97
CA ASP A 2 -3.85 -25.60 18.58
C ASP A 2 -2.71 -24.60 18.75
N LYS A 3 -1.73 -24.98 19.57
CA LYS A 3 -0.43 -24.26 19.71
C LYS A 3 0.25 -24.04 18.35
N LEU A 4 -0.08 -24.86 17.35
CA LEU A 4 0.36 -24.74 15.96
C LEU A 4 -0.18 -23.48 15.25
N ARG A 5 -1.43 -23.07 15.51
CA ARG A 5 -2.03 -21.88 14.89
C ARG A 5 -1.50 -20.58 15.49
N LEU A 6 -1.19 -20.60 16.79
CA LEU A 6 -0.60 -19.46 17.49
C LEU A 6 0.86 -19.23 17.07
N ALA A 7 1.63 -20.31 16.86
CA ALA A 7 3.00 -20.22 16.36
C ALA A 7 3.07 -19.66 14.92
N ALA A 8 2.16 -20.07 14.03
CA ALA A 8 2.09 -19.56 12.66
C ALA A 8 1.70 -18.07 12.59
N LEU A 9 0.83 -17.61 13.50
CA LEU A 9 0.48 -16.18 13.62
C LEU A 9 1.65 -15.36 14.17
N CYS A 10 2.40 -15.88 15.15
CA CYS A 10 3.57 -15.20 15.70
C CYS A 10 4.73 -15.11 14.70
N THR A 11 5.00 -16.15 13.90
CA THR A 11 6.03 -16.07 12.85
C THR A 11 5.61 -15.15 11.70
N LEU A 12 4.31 -15.09 11.37
CA LEU A 12 3.77 -14.09 10.44
C LEU A 12 3.92 -12.66 10.97
N LEU A 13 3.66 -12.42 12.25
CA LEU A 13 3.82 -11.09 12.87
C LEU A 13 5.28 -10.63 12.92
N VAL A 14 6.22 -11.54 13.22
CA VAL A 14 7.67 -11.24 13.18
C VAL A 14 8.16 -11.04 11.74
N TRP A 15 7.60 -11.76 10.76
CA TRP A 15 7.87 -11.57 9.34
C TRP A 15 7.39 -10.19 8.83
N ILE A 16 6.20 -9.76 9.26
CA ILE A 16 5.67 -8.41 8.98
C ILE A 16 6.57 -7.36 9.65
N PHE A 17 6.93 -7.50 10.92
CA PHE A 17 7.78 -6.52 11.61
C PHE A 17 9.18 -6.37 10.95
N ASN A 18 9.78 -7.47 10.46
CA ASN A 18 11.09 -7.46 9.81
C ASN A 18 11.05 -6.91 8.36
N ILE A 19 9.87 -6.85 7.73
CA ILE A 19 9.69 -6.22 6.40
C ILE A 19 9.55 -4.69 6.50
N TYR A 20 9.10 -4.16 7.64
CA TYR A 20 8.48 -2.82 7.70
C TYR A 20 9.33 -1.77 8.42
N ALA A 21 10.48 -2.15 8.99
CA ALA A 21 11.36 -1.29 9.80
C ALA A 21 11.98 -0.05 9.09
N SER A 22 11.53 0.34 7.90
CA SER A 22 12.01 1.55 7.21
C SER A 22 10.97 2.28 6.34
N ASP A 23 9.71 1.83 6.29
CA ASP A 23 8.65 2.50 5.51
C ASP A 23 7.32 2.42 6.27
N ASN A 24 6.99 3.45 7.05
CA ASN A 24 5.68 3.64 7.71
C ASN A 24 4.49 3.50 6.73
N MET A 25 4.74 3.60 5.42
CA MET A 25 3.74 3.42 4.36
C MET A 25 3.21 1.99 4.26
N LEU A 26 4.02 0.99 4.60
CA LEU A 26 3.62 -0.40 4.52
C LEU A 26 2.75 -0.80 5.71
N GLU A 27 2.96 -0.21 6.90
CA GLU A 27 2.32 -0.57 8.19
C GLU A 27 0.80 -0.42 8.24
N ASP A 28 0.15 -0.02 7.14
CA ASP A 28 -1.29 0.08 7.05
C ASP A 28 -1.95 -1.31 7.25
N PRO A 29 -2.84 -1.47 8.25
CA PRO A 29 -3.51 -2.74 8.50
C PRO A 29 -4.22 -3.29 7.26
N ARG A 30 -4.77 -2.43 6.39
CA ARG A 30 -5.46 -2.85 5.17
C ARG A 30 -4.50 -3.49 4.17
N LEU A 31 -3.29 -2.93 4.04
CA LEU A 31 -2.23 -3.49 3.20
C LEU A 31 -1.73 -4.82 3.75
N ILE A 32 -1.56 -4.91 5.07
CA ILE A 32 -1.14 -6.14 5.74
C ILE A 32 -2.18 -7.25 5.53
N THR A 33 -3.46 -6.97 5.76
CA THR A 33 -4.54 -7.95 5.54
C THR A 33 -4.60 -8.40 4.09
N ALA A 34 -4.51 -7.46 3.13
CA ALA A 34 -4.51 -7.81 1.72
C ALA A 34 -3.29 -8.66 1.32
N ALA A 35 -2.11 -8.36 1.86
CA ALA A 35 -0.90 -9.16 1.62
C ALA A 35 -1.03 -10.60 2.17
N ILE A 36 -1.67 -10.76 3.34
CA ILE A 36 -1.95 -12.08 3.93
C ILE A 36 -2.93 -12.87 3.06
N ALA A 37 -3.97 -12.20 2.53
CA ALA A 37 -5.00 -12.82 1.70
C ALA A 37 -4.47 -13.40 0.37
N ILE A 38 -3.32 -12.93 -0.11
CA ILE A 38 -2.67 -13.49 -1.31
C ILE A 38 -2.25 -14.95 -1.10
N GLU A 39 -2.06 -15.40 0.15
CA GLU A 39 -1.70 -16.79 0.49
C GLU A 39 -0.40 -17.25 -0.22
N LEU A 40 0.66 -16.46 -0.08
CA LEU A 40 1.97 -16.76 -0.65
C LEU A 40 2.65 -17.93 0.08
N THR A 41 3.32 -18.81 -0.67
CA THR A 41 4.26 -19.79 -0.07
C THR A 41 5.49 -19.10 0.48
N GLU A 42 6.29 -19.77 1.31
CA GLU A 42 7.47 -19.15 1.92
C GLU A 42 8.52 -18.71 0.90
N GLN A 43 8.69 -19.47 -0.19
CA GLN A 43 9.55 -19.10 -1.31
C GLN A 43 8.98 -17.88 -2.06
N GLN A 44 7.68 -17.90 -2.39
CA GLN A 44 7.02 -16.78 -3.06
C GLN A 44 7.07 -15.50 -2.20
N LYS A 45 6.92 -15.62 -0.87
CA LYS A 45 7.03 -14.52 0.08
C LYS A 45 8.39 -13.83 0.00
N GLN A 46 9.48 -14.60 -0.07
CA GLN A 46 10.83 -14.04 -0.16
C GLN A 46 11.04 -13.28 -1.48
N GLU A 47 10.60 -13.86 -2.60
CA GLU A 47 10.71 -13.21 -3.93
C GLU A 47 9.80 -11.99 -4.03
N PHE A 48 8.57 -12.08 -3.51
CA PHE A 48 7.63 -10.97 -3.41
C PHE A 48 8.24 -9.80 -2.65
N LYS A 49 8.83 -10.06 -1.46
CA LYS A 49 9.53 -9.06 -0.65
C LYS A 49 10.67 -8.40 -1.43
N GLN A 50 11.49 -9.19 -2.12
CA GLN A 50 12.60 -8.66 -2.91
C GLN A 50 12.11 -7.77 -4.07
N HIS A 51 11.07 -8.18 -4.77
CA HIS A 51 10.51 -7.41 -5.87
C HIS A 51 9.82 -6.13 -5.40
N LEU A 52 9.07 -6.19 -4.30
CA LEU A 52 8.41 -5.04 -3.70
C LEU A 52 9.42 -4.01 -3.17
N SER A 53 10.42 -4.45 -2.40
CA SER A 53 11.46 -3.57 -1.88
C SER A 53 12.27 -2.90 -3.00
N ALA A 54 12.61 -3.64 -4.07
CA ALA A 54 13.28 -3.09 -5.24
C ALA A 54 12.40 -2.05 -5.97
N TYR A 55 11.10 -2.29 -6.07
CA TYR A 55 10.14 -1.33 -6.63
C TYR A 55 10.10 -0.03 -5.82
N LEU A 56 9.92 -0.11 -4.49
CA LEU A 56 9.86 1.07 -3.61
C LEU A 56 11.15 1.88 -3.64
N LYS A 57 12.31 1.21 -3.59
CA LYS A 57 13.63 1.86 -3.70
C LYS A 57 13.78 2.60 -5.02
N LYS A 58 13.42 1.96 -6.14
CA LYS A 58 13.47 2.58 -7.48
C LYS A 58 12.53 3.77 -7.59
N LEU A 59 11.33 3.67 -7.03
CA LEU A 59 10.38 4.76 -7.07
C LEU A 59 10.87 5.95 -6.25
N ARG A 60 11.32 5.75 -5.01
CA ARG A 60 11.87 6.82 -4.17
C ARG A 60 13.04 7.53 -4.87
N SER A 61 13.96 6.75 -5.45
CA SER A 61 15.08 7.30 -6.22
C SER A 61 14.62 8.10 -7.43
N ALA A 62 13.64 7.59 -8.18
CA ALA A 62 13.13 8.26 -9.37
C ALA A 62 12.38 9.56 -9.03
N THR A 63 11.54 9.55 -8.00
CA THR A 63 10.83 10.74 -7.51
C THR A 63 11.82 11.80 -7.05
N ARG A 64 12.85 11.42 -6.26
CA ARG A 64 13.90 12.35 -5.83
C ARG A 64 14.63 12.97 -7.03
N LYS A 65 14.99 12.17 -8.03
CA LYS A 65 15.63 12.67 -9.27
C LYS A 65 14.75 13.64 -10.04
N ILE A 66 13.44 13.40 -10.11
CA ILE A 66 12.49 14.31 -10.76
C ILE A 66 12.39 15.64 -9.99
N MET A 67 12.33 15.58 -8.65
CA MET A 67 12.29 16.76 -7.78
C MET A 67 13.55 17.61 -7.84
N GLN A 68 14.72 16.99 -8.01
CA GLN A 68 16.02 17.67 -8.05
C GLN A 68 16.36 18.29 -9.42
N ARG A 69 15.53 18.06 -10.44
CA ARG A 69 15.81 18.55 -11.79
C ARG A 69 15.28 19.99 -11.90
N ASN A 70 16.16 20.93 -12.21
CA ASN A 70 15.77 22.33 -12.43
C ASN A 70 14.83 22.45 -13.65
N ASN A 71 13.89 23.40 -13.62
CA ASN A 71 12.94 23.71 -14.69
C ASN A 71 11.94 22.59 -15.05
N VAL A 72 11.52 21.77 -14.08
CA VAL A 72 10.49 20.75 -14.32
C VAL A 72 9.08 21.37 -14.30
N THR A 73 8.51 21.57 -15.48
CA THR A 73 7.07 21.78 -15.64
C THR A 73 6.32 20.45 -15.47
N ASN A 74 5.14 20.47 -14.84
CA ASN A 74 4.26 19.30 -14.66
C ASN A 74 4.86 18.15 -13.83
N LEU A 75 5.55 18.48 -12.74
CA LEU A 75 6.14 17.51 -11.80
C LEU A 75 5.17 16.38 -11.37
N PRO A 76 3.89 16.65 -11.00
CA PRO A 76 2.95 15.59 -10.60
C PRO A 76 2.68 14.56 -11.72
N LYS A 77 2.60 15.04 -12.96
CA LYS A 77 2.36 14.19 -14.14
C LYS A 77 3.57 13.30 -14.42
N GLN A 78 4.79 13.80 -14.24
CA GLN A 78 6.01 13.02 -14.43
C GLN A 78 6.17 11.94 -13.36
N ILE A 79 5.90 12.27 -12.09
CA ILE A 79 5.92 11.30 -10.99
C ILE A 79 4.89 10.19 -11.24
N THR A 80 3.65 10.56 -11.64
CA THR A 80 2.58 9.59 -11.93
C THR A 80 2.96 8.66 -13.09
N ARG A 81 3.48 9.21 -14.19
CA ARG A 81 3.97 8.41 -15.32
C ARG A 81 5.06 7.43 -14.90
N LYS A 82 6.00 7.89 -14.08
CA LYS A 82 7.11 7.06 -13.62
C LYS A 82 6.66 5.95 -12.67
N ARG A 83 5.72 6.25 -11.77
CA ARG A 83 5.05 5.27 -10.91
C ARG A 83 4.40 4.19 -11.76
N ASN A 84 3.52 4.58 -12.70
CA ASN A 84 2.81 3.63 -13.56
C ASN A 84 3.77 2.74 -14.37
N GLN A 85 4.88 3.30 -14.86
CA GLN A 85 5.92 2.51 -15.55
C GLN A 85 6.55 1.46 -14.62
N LEU A 86 6.91 1.85 -13.40
CA LEU A 86 7.51 0.94 -12.42
C LEU A 86 6.51 -0.11 -11.92
N THR A 87 5.24 0.26 -11.73
CA THR A 87 4.17 -0.67 -11.36
C THR A 87 3.99 -1.75 -12.42
N ARG A 88 3.92 -1.38 -13.72
CA ARG A 88 3.87 -2.37 -14.81
C ARG A 88 5.06 -3.33 -14.80
N SER A 89 6.24 -2.86 -14.40
CA SER A 89 7.42 -3.73 -14.26
C SER A 89 7.33 -4.65 -13.05
N LEU A 90 6.67 -4.23 -11.96
CA LEU A 90 6.38 -5.08 -10.81
C LEU A 90 5.34 -6.13 -11.19
N ASP A 91 4.27 -5.73 -11.89
CA ASP A 91 3.18 -6.61 -12.33
C ASP A 91 3.69 -7.78 -13.16
N LYS A 92 4.56 -7.52 -14.15
CA LYS A 92 5.19 -8.59 -14.94
C LYS A 92 5.96 -9.60 -14.10
N LYS A 93 6.58 -9.16 -13.00
CA LYS A 93 7.30 -10.06 -12.10
C LYS A 93 6.33 -10.86 -11.22
N MET A 94 5.26 -10.23 -10.79
CA MET A 94 4.21 -10.88 -10.00
C MET A 94 3.42 -11.89 -10.83
N GLU A 95 3.16 -11.60 -12.09
CA GLU A 95 2.51 -12.52 -13.03
C GLU A 95 3.34 -13.78 -13.26
N ALA A 96 4.67 -13.67 -13.28
CA ALA A 96 5.56 -14.82 -13.40
C ALA A 96 5.70 -15.64 -12.10
N LEU A 97 5.49 -15.00 -10.94
CA LEU A 97 5.70 -15.60 -9.61
C LEU A 97 4.42 -16.23 -9.03
N LEU A 98 3.26 -15.63 -9.32
CA LEU A 98 1.99 -15.96 -8.69
C LEU A 98 1.14 -16.84 -9.60
N THR A 99 0.33 -17.71 -8.99
CA THR A 99 -0.73 -18.39 -9.74
C THR A 99 -1.81 -17.39 -10.15
N LYS A 100 -2.68 -17.76 -11.11
CA LYS A 100 -3.77 -16.90 -11.58
C LYS A 100 -4.68 -16.41 -10.45
N ASP A 101 -5.01 -17.30 -9.51
CA ASP A 101 -5.87 -16.97 -8.36
C ASP A 101 -5.17 -16.04 -7.37
N GLN A 102 -3.88 -16.30 -7.09
CA GLN A 102 -3.05 -15.42 -6.26
C GLN A 102 -2.85 -14.05 -6.91
N TYR A 103 -2.72 -14.00 -8.24
CA TYR A 103 -2.53 -12.77 -8.99
C TYR A 103 -3.75 -11.85 -8.86
N SER A 104 -4.98 -12.39 -8.95
CA SER A 104 -6.20 -11.61 -8.73
C SER A 104 -6.20 -10.92 -7.36
N ARG A 105 -5.79 -11.63 -6.30
CA ARG A 105 -5.68 -11.06 -4.95
C ARG A 105 -4.55 -10.05 -4.83
N TYR A 106 -3.45 -10.27 -5.56
CA TYR A 106 -2.38 -9.28 -5.68
C TYR A 106 -2.87 -7.98 -6.35
N GLU A 107 -3.80 -8.03 -7.31
CA GLU A 107 -4.34 -6.81 -7.93
C GLU A 107 -5.09 -5.92 -6.92
N GLU A 108 -5.79 -6.53 -5.97
CA GLU A 108 -6.44 -5.83 -4.87
C GLU A 108 -5.41 -5.17 -3.94
N TYR A 109 -4.39 -5.92 -3.52
CA TYR A 109 -3.26 -5.40 -2.74
C TYR A 109 -2.57 -4.24 -3.47
N ARG A 110 -2.30 -4.37 -4.77
CA ARG A 110 -1.67 -3.35 -5.61
C ARG A 110 -2.50 -2.07 -5.65
N THR A 111 -3.82 -2.21 -5.74
CA THR A 111 -4.74 -1.07 -5.77
C THR A 111 -4.67 -0.29 -4.46
N LEU A 112 -4.69 -0.98 -3.33
CA LEU A 112 -4.51 -0.37 -2.00
C LEU A 112 -3.13 0.30 -1.86
N LEU A 113 -2.08 -0.34 -2.37
CA LEU A 113 -0.72 0.18 -2.31
C LEU A 113 -0.63 1.50 -3.09
N LEU A 114 -1.17 1.55 -4.30
CA LEU A 114 -1.20 2.77 -5.11
C LEU A 114 -2.04 3.87 -4.48
N ALA A 115 -3.17 3.52 -3.86
CA ALA A 115 -4.03 4.46 -3.15
C ALA A 115 -3.34 5.06 -1.92
N LYS A 116 -2.59 4.25 -1.15
CA LYS A 116 -1.78 4.74 -0.03
C LYS A 116 -0.71 5.72 -0.49
N MET A 117 -0.02 5.37 -1.58
CA MET A 117 1.04 6.20 -2.15
C MET A 117 0.56 7.53 -2.70
N SER A 118 -0.70 7.62 -3.15
CA SER A 118 -1.31 8.89 -3.56
C SER A 118 -1.98 9.66 -2.41
N GLY A 119 -1.94 9.14 -1.17
CA GLY A 119 -2.65 9.70 -0.01
C GLY A 119 -4.17 9.51 -0.05
N ALA A 120 -4.70 8.78 -1.03
CA ALA A 120 -6.13 8.54 -1.18
C ALA A 120 -6.66 7.56 -0.12
N LEU A 121 -5.81 6.66 0.36
CA LEU A 121 -6.18 5.68 1.40
C LEU A 121 -6.42 6.34 2.77
N ASP A 122 -5.71 7.44 3.08
CA ASP A 122 -5.82 8.13 4.37
C ASP A 122 -7.09 9.01 4.47
N GLY A 123 -7.66 9.41 3.32
CA GLY A 123 -8.88 10.22 3.25
C GLY A 123 -10.15 9.48 3.67
N GLN A 124 -10.24 8.17 3.40
CA GLN A 124 -11.40 7.35 3.77
C GLN A 124 -11.55 7.15 5.29
N SER A 125 -10.49 7.37 6.07
CA SER A 125 -10.53 7.30 7.54
C SER A 125 -11.19 8.54 8.15
N LYS A 126 -11.31 9.65 7.40
CA LYS A 126 -11.79 10.94 7.91
C LYS A 126 -13.26 11.24 7.60
N GLU A 127 -13.91 10.50 6.71
CA GLU A 127 -15.33 10.73 6.37
C GLU A 127 -16.33 10.12 7.36
N GLY A 128 -15.85 9.42 8.40
CA GLY A 128 -16.71 8.84 9.45
C GLY A 128 -17.11 9.79 10.59
N THR A 129 -16.68 11.06 10.61
CA THR A 129 -16.99 11.99 11.73
C THR A 129 -17.64 13.31 11.34
N THR A 130 -17.87 13.59 10.05
CA THR A 130 -18.47 14.85 9.58
C THR A 130 -19.97 14.77 9.27
N SER A 131 -20.70 13.75 9.74
CA SER A 131 -22.16 13.67 9.58
C SER A 131 -22.98 13.90 10.86
N PHE A 132 -22.36 14.24 12.02
CA PHE A 132 -23.12 14.50 13.25
C PHE A 132 -23.02 15.93 13.82
N SER A 133 -22.06 16.76 13.37
CA SER A 133 -21.96 18.15 13.86
C SER A 133 -22.80 19.18 13.11
N THR A 134 -23.61 18.77 12.11
CA THR A 134 -24.46 19.68 11.32
C THR A 134 -25.95 19.64 11.70
N MET A 135 -26.36 18.84 12.70
CA MET A 135 -27.78 18.71 13.11
C MET A 135 -28.16 19.34 14.45
N MET A 136 -27.26 20.07 15.13
CA MET A 136 -27.59 20.83 16.35
C MET A 136 -27.16 22.29 16.19
N GLY A 137 -27.89 23.04 15.37
CA GLY A 137 -27.63 24.46 15.15
C GLY A 137 -28.70 25.15 14.30
N SER A 138 -29.98 24.83 14.53
CA SER A 138 -31.10 25.59 13.98
C SER A 138 -32.18 25.74 15.05
N GLY A 139 -32.53 27.00 15.35
CA GLY A 139 -33.59 27.41 16.27
C GLY A 139 -33.05 28.35 17.37
N ALA A 140 -32.98 29.68 17.22
CA ALA A 140 -34.05 30.68 17.07
C ALA A 140 -34.17 31.55 18.35
N GLN A 141 -34.70 32.76 18.15
CA GLN A 141 -35.03 33.85 19.11
C GLN A 141 -33.85 34.81 19.38
N GLY A 142 -33.88 36.09 19.02
CA GLY A 142 -35.02 36.99 18.76
C GLY A 142 -35.42 37.72 20.03
N THR A 143 -34.83 38.89 20.24
CA THR A 143 -35.39 40.12 20.84
C THR A 143 -34.44 41.26 20.54
#